data_AF-A0A351INP4-F1
#
_entry.id   AF-A0A351INP4-F1
#
_cell.length_a   1.000
_cell.length_b   1.000
_cell.length_c   1.000
_cell.angle_alpha   90.00
_cell.angle_beta   90.00
_cell.angle_gamma   90.00
#
_symmetry.space_group_name_H-M   'P 1'
#
loop_
_entity.id
_entity.type
_entity.pdbx_description
1 polymer ?
#
loop_
_entity_poly.entity_id
_entity_poly.type
_entity_poly.pdbx_seq_one_letter_code
_entity_poly.pdbx_strand_id
1 'polypeptide(L)'
;MSGPSSLMCQAACKWVETKEFDARQADSLGTLPDAVTECIRPFLLTTHGNGIFDPHTILSRNLYTLASFLLRHREAPLSMEAFFYAALIGDQIMVERILNYGSLLDLKQEEVNESLKAAACGGQKKLVEHLLSRAYPLGGVPHPSQQGINEALEATAVDGNVDLIEHFLNRPYPPEGVPSPNQNGINNLLMAVTQRGDIHLVEHLLSRAYPLGGVPHPSQQGINEALGAAAVESNVDLIEHFLNRPYPPEGVPSPNQ
;
A
#
# COMPACT_ATOMS: atom_id res chain seq x y z
N MET A 1 -8.95 -3.70 -42.50
CA MET A 1 -7.65 -3.69 -41.80
C MET A 1 -7.85 -3.01 -40.47
N SER A 2 -8.11 -3.79 -39.41
CA SER A 2 -8.18 -3.30 -38.03
C SER A 2 -6.77 -2.97 -37.58
N GLY A 3 -6.44 -1.68 -37.44
CA GLY A 3 -5.12 -1.24 -36.99
C GLY A 3 -4.81 -1.69 -35.55
N PRO A 4 -3.54 -1.61 -35.10
CA PRO A 4 -3.11 -2.04 -33.76
C PRO A 4 -3.98 -1.47 -32.64
N SER A 5 -4.38 -0.20 -32.75
CA SER A 5 -5.24 0.49 -31.78
C SER A 5 -6.63 -0.14 -31.63
N SER A 6 -7.19 -0.73 -32.70
CA SER A 6 -8.51 -1.38 -32.63
C SER A 6 -8.44 -2.78 -32.00
N LEU A 7 -7.34 -3.50 -32.19
CA LEU A 7 -7.08 -4.77 -31.52
C LEU A 7 -6.81 -4.57 -30.02
N MET A 8 -6.11 -3.50 -29.65
CA MET A 8 -5.89 -3.12 -28.25
C MET A 8 -7.18 -2.68 -27.55
N CYS A 9 -8.01 -1.85 -28.18
CA CYS A 9 -9.33 -1.53 -27.63
C CYS A 9 -10.19 -2.79 -27.46
N GLN A 10 -10.15 -3.72 -28.41
CA GLN A 10 -10.87 -4.99 -28.28
C GLN A 10 -10.33 -5.87 -27.15
N ALA A 11 -9.01 -5.92 -26.95
CA ALA A 11 -8.40 -6.66 -25.85
C ALA A 11 -8.72 -6.03 -24.48
N ALA A 12 -8.67 -4.70 -24.38
CA ALA A 12 -9.07 -3.96 -23.18
C ALA A 12 -10.56 -4.15 -22.88
N CYS A 13 -11.46 -4.01 -23.86
CA CYS A 13 -12.89 -4.26 -23.70
C CYS A 13 -13.20 -5.71 -23.33
N LYS A 14 -12.54 -6.68 -23.98
CA LYS A 14 -12.72 -8.11 -23.68
C LYS A 14 -12.25 -8.45 -22.27
N TRP A 15 -11.19 -7.81 -21.78
CA TRP A 15 -10.75 -7.95 -20.39
C TRP A 15 -11.76 -7.37 -19.40
N VAL A 16 -12.32 -6.18 -19.68
CA VAL A 16 -13.41 -5.57 -18.89
C VAL A 16 -14.61 -6.51 -18.78
N GLU A 17 -14.93 -7.23 -19.86
CA GLU A 17 -16.07 -8.16 -19.91
C GLU A 17 -15.80 -9.50 -19.24
N THR A 18 -14.58 -10.04 -19.34
CA THR A 18 -14.30 -11.45 -18.96
C THR A 18 -13.55 -11.60 -17.64
N LYS A 19 -12.90 -10.54 -17.15
CA LYS A 19 -11.93 -10.57 -16.03
C LYS A 19 -10.77 -11.57 -16.22
N GLU A 20 -10.56 -12.09 -17.43
CA GLU A 20 -9.46 -13.00 -17.75
C GLU A 20 -8.39 -12.23 -18.54
N PHE A 21 -7.17 -12.16 -18.00
CA PHE A 21 -6.03 -11.53 -18.67
C PHE A 21 -5.09 -12.59 -19.25
N ASP A 22 -5.08 -12.77 -20.57
CA ASP A 22 -4.07 -13.60 -21.26
C ASP A 22 -2.86 -12.74 -21.66
N ALA A 23 -1.91 -12.63 -20.74
CA ALA A 23 -0.66 -11.89 -20.93
C ALA A 23 0.11 -12.30 -22.20
N ARG A 24 -0.05 -13.56 -22.66
CA ARG A 24 0.66 -14.09 -23.84
C ARG A 24 0.16 -13.52 -25.16
N GLN A 25 -1.12 -13.15 -25.25
CA GLN A 25 -1.64 -12.46 -26.44
C GLN A 25 -1.16 -11.00 -26.46
N ALA A 26 -0.97 -10.41 -25.28
CA ALA A 26 -0.64 -9.01 -25.12
C ALA A 26 0.83 -8.67 -25.40
N ASP A 27 1.76 -9.63 -25.27
CA ASP A 27 3.18 -9.46 -25.65
C ASP A 27 3.36 -9.08 -27.15
N SER A 28 2.37 -9.36 -28.01
CA SER A 28 2.37 -8.97 -29.43
C SER A 28 2.01 -7.50 -29.69
N LEU A 29 1.58 -6.75 -28.66
CA LEU A 29 0.94 -5.45 -28.80
C LEU A 29 1.94 -4.26 -28.87
N GLY A 30 3.22 -4.42 -28.56
CA GLY A 30 4.15 -3.27 -28.55
C GLY A 30 3.80 -2.24 -27.46
N THR A 31 4.11 -0.95 -27.64
CA THR A 31 3.77 0.08 -26.63
C THR A 31 2.26 0.37 -26.60
N LEU A 32 1.69 0.52 -25.41
CA LEU A 32 0.27 0.81 -25.20
C LEU A 32 -0.01 2.32 -25.33
N PRO A 33 -0.93 2.74 -26.21
CA PRO A 33 -1.41 4.11 -26.26
C PRO A 33 -1.98 4.57 -24.91
N ASP A 34 -1.80 5.85 -24.58
CA ASP A 34 -2.31 6.46 -23.34
C ASP A 34 -3.78 6.12 -23.08
N ALA A 35 -4.63 6.17 -24.11
CA ALA A 35 -6.06 5.86 -24.00
C ALA A 35 -6.36 4.45 -23.46
N VAL A 36 -5.49 3.46 -23.73
CA VAL A 36 -5.63 2.09 -23.24
C VAL A 36 -5.17 2.00 -21.78
N THR A 37 -4.07 2.69 -21.45
CA THR A 37 -3.58 2.82 -20.07
C THR A 37 -4.64 3.47 -19.17
N GLU A 38 -5.30 4.53 -19.65
CA GLU A 38 -6.41 5.21 -18.96
C GLU A 38 -7.62 4.30 -18.73
N CYS A 39 -7.94 3.40 -19.67
CA CYS A 39 -9.05 2.45 -19.50
C CYS A 39 -8.75 1.36 -18.45
N ILE A 40 -7.47 0.98 -18.31
CA ILE A 40 -7.03 -0.09 -17.40
C ILE A 40 -6.75 0.47 -15.99
N ARG A 41 -6.36 1.74 -15.88
CA ARG A 41 -5.96 2.40 -14.62
C ARG A 41 -6.99 2.26 -13.48
N PRO A 42 -8.32 2.43 -13.68
CA PRO A 42 -9.31 2.32 -12.59
C PRO A 42 -9.35 0.94 -11.92
N PHE A 43 -8.82 -0.08 -12.57
CA PHE A 43 -8.76 -1.44 -12.02
C PHE A 43 -7.51 -1.69 -11.18
N LEU A 44 -6.51 -0.81 -11.27
CA LEU A 44 -5.38 -0.75 -10.34
C LEU A 44 -5.69 0.16 -9.15
N LEU A 45 -6.51 1.17 -9.41
CA LEU A 45 -6.90 2.22 -8.49
C LEU A 45 -8.43 2.19 -8.34
N THR A 46 -8.98 1.20 -7.64
CA THR A 46 -10.30 1.39 -6.99
C THR A 46 -10.14 2.39 -5.85
N THR A 47 -9.83 3.64 -6.20
CA THR A 47 -10.00 4.80 -5.34
C THR A 47 -11.37 5.37 -5.68
N HIS A 48 -12.42 4.91 -5.00
CA HIS A 48 -13.69 5.61 -5.05
C HIS A 48 -13.58 6.93 -4.30
N GLY A 49 -13.53 8.04 -5.04
CA GLY A 49 -14.17 9.33 -4.77
C GLY A 49 -13.89 10.14 -3.50
N ASN A 50 -13.37 9.55 -2.42
CA ASN A 50 -13.26 10.18 -1.09
C ASN A 50 -11.91 9.91 -0.39
N GLY A 51 -10.91 9.36 -1.09
CA GLY A 51 -9.56 9.16 -0.52
C GLY A 51 -9.44 8.06 0.53
N ILE A 52 -10.48 7.26 0.75
CA ILE A 52 -10.41 6.07 1.60
C ILE A 52 -10.08 4.89 0.69
N PHE A 53 -8.89 4.33 0.89
CA PHE A 53 -8.49 3.05 0.33
C PHE A 53 -9.49 1.99 0.81
N ASP A 54 -10.17 1.30 -0.11
CA ASP A 54 -11.05 0.17 0.25
C ASP A 54 -10.19 -1.10 0.37
N PRO A 55 -9.91 -1.59 1.60
CA PRO A 55 -9.12 -2.79 1.80
C PRO A 55 -9.77 -4.06 1.24
N HIS A 56 -11.07 -4.00 0.90
CA HIS A 56 -11.81 -5.12 0.33
C HIS A 56 -11.56 -5.34 -1.15
N THR A 57 -10.85 -4.45 -1.85
CA THR A 57 -10.34 -4.77 -3.20
C THR A 57 -9.05 -5.56 -3.09
N ILE A 58 -9.20 -6.86 -2.84
CA ILE A 58 -8.12 -7.86 -2.85
C ILE A 58 -7.18 -7.56 -4.01
N LEU A 59 -5.89 -7.32 -3.71
CA LEU A 59 -4.81 -7.35 -4.70
C LEU A 59 -4.72 -8.78 -5.24
N SER A 60 -5.60 -9.12 -6.19
CA SER A 60 -5.57 -10.43 -6.82
C SER A 60 -4.25 -10.58 -7.58
N ARG A 61 -3.81 -11.82 -7.82
CA ARG A 61 -2.68 -12.14 -8.74
C ARG A 61 -2.75 -11.37 -10.08
N ASN A 62 -3.94 -10.97 -10.50
CA ASN A 62 -4.15 -10.19 -11.71
C ASN A 62 -3.53 -8.80 -11.62
N LEU A 63 -3.44 -8.20 -10.44
CA LEU A 63 -2.88 -6.87 -10.25
C LEU A 63 -1.38 -6.82 -10.49
N TYR A 64 -0.62 -7.78 -9.94
CA TYR A 64 0.82 -7.91 -10.21
C TYR A 64 1.08 -8.16 -11.69
N THR A 65 0.26 -9.02 -12.30
CA THR A 65 0.36 -9.35 -13.73
C THR A 65 0.09 -8.10 -14.57
N LEU A 66 -0.93 -7.33 -14.21
CA LEU A 66 -1.32 -6.09 -14.89
C LEU A 66 -0.29 -4.97 -14.71
N ALA A 67 0.21 -4.75 -13.49
CA ALA A 67 1.26 -3.77 -13.20
C ALA A 67 2.56 -4.11 -13.94
N SER A 68 2.96 -5.38 -13.97
CA SER A 68 4.12 -5.86 -14.75
C SER A 68 3.92 -5.64 -16.25
N PHE A 69 2.70 -5.88 -16.75
CA PHE A 69 2.35 -5.68 -18.14
C PHE A 69 2.39 -4.19 -18.54
N LEU A 70 1.73 -3.34 -17.76
CA LEU A 70 1.73 -1.89 -17.98
C LEU A 70 3.13 -1.31 -17.89
N LEU A 71 3.93 -1.77 -16.93
CA LEU A 71 5.33 -1.37 -16.85
C LEU A 71 6.07 -1.79 -18.12
N ARG A 72 5.92 -3.03 -18.61
CA ARG A 72 6.61 -3.50 -19.83
C ARG A 72 6.22 -2.70 -21.09
N HIS A 73 4.96 -2.31 -21.23
CA HIS A 73 4.41 -1.75 -22.46
C HIS A 73 4.15 -0.23 -22.41
N ARG A 74 4.62 0.47 -21.38
CA ARG A 74 4.49 1.94 -21.26
C ARG A 74 5.15 2.70 -22.40
N GLU A 75 4.53 3.80 -22.84
CA GLU A 75 5.14 4.74 -23.79
C GLU A 75 6.23 5.58 -23.12
N ALA A 76 5.94 6.16 -21.95
CA ALA A 76 6.90 6.94 -21.19
C ALA A 76 7.76 6.02 -20.30
N PRO A 77 9.09 5.93 -20.51
CA PRO A 77 9.92 4.99 -19.77
C PRO A 77 10.10 5.38 -18.30
N LEU A 78 9.97 6.66 -17.96
CA LEU A 78 10.01 7.21 -16.61
C LEU A 78 8.78 8.11 -16.45
N SER A 79 7.85 7.72 -15.59
CA SER A 79 6.63 8.46 -15.28
C SER A 79 6.17 8.16 -13.84
N MET A 80 5.19 8.90 -13.34
CA MET A 80 4.64 8.67 -12.00
C MET A 80 3.94 7.31 -11.92
N GLU A 81 3.27 6.90 -13.00
CA GLU A 81 2.65 5.58 -13.13
C GLU A 81 3.71 4.48 -13.13
N ALA A 82 4.80 4.66 -13.88
CA ALA A 82 5.90 3.72 -13.88
C ALA A 82 6.51 3.59 -12.48
N PHE A 83 6.57 4.69 -11.72
CA PHE A 83 7.07 4.69 -10.35
C PHE A 83 6.16 3.87 -9.43
N PHE A 84 4.85 4.11 -9.49
CA PHE A 84 3.84 3.39 -8.74
C PHE A 84 3.85 1.88 -9.07
N TYR A 85 3.80 1.50 -10.35
CA TYR A 85 3.78 0.09 -10.75
C TYR A 85 5.06 -0.64 -10.40
N ALA A 86 6.22 0.00 -10.63
CA ALA A 86 7.51 -0.56 -10.24
C ALA A 86 7.57 -0.79 -8.73
N ALA A 87 7.06 0.16 -7.94
CA ALA A 87 7.03 0.01 -6.50
C ALA A 87 6.11 -1.12 -6.04
N LEU A 88 4.90 -1.21 -6.61
CA LEU A 88 3.92 -2.26 -6.31
C LEU A 88 4.48 -3.68 -6.56
N ILE A 89 5.21 -3.88 -7.65
CA ILE A 89 5.79 -5.19 -8.01
C ILE A 89 7.21 -5.42 -7.47
N GLY A 90 7.80 -4.43 -6.81
CA GLY A 90 9.15 -4.53 -6.25
C GLY A 90 10.28 -4.44 -7.29
N ASP A 91 10.07 -3.80 -8.43
CA ASP A 91 11.12 -3.52 -9.42
C ASP A 91 12.05 -2.40 -8.89
N GLN A 92 12.97 -2.82 -8.02
CA GLN A 92 13.95 -1.93 -7.39
C GLN A 92 14.81 -1.19 -8.41
N ILE A 93 15.16 -1.82 -9.55
CA ILE A 93 16.00 -1.19 -10.58
C ILE A 93 15.26 -0.01 -11.19
N MET A 94 13.98 -0.19 -11.51
CA MET A 94 13.16 0.88 -12.05
C MET A 94 12.94 2.00 -11.02
N VAL A 95 12.60 1.64 -9.79
CA VAL A 95 12.42 2.62 -8.70
C VAL A 95 13.69 3.46 -8.50
N GLU A 96 14.86 2.83 -8.39
CA GLU A 96 16.13 3.55 -8.24
C GLU A 96 16.41 4.46 -9.45
N ARG A 97 16.10 3.99 -10.66
CA ARG A 97 16.25 4.81 -11.87
C ARG A 97 15.37 6.06 -11.81
N ILE A 98 14.09 5.91 -11.47
CA ILE A 98 13.16 7.04 -11.37
C ILE A 98 13.60 8.01 -10.28
N LEU A 99 13.98 7.52 -9.10
CA LEU A 99 14.48 8.36 -8.00
C LEU A 99 15.77 9.11 -8.38
N ASN A 100 16.68 8.49 -9.15
CA ASN A 100 17.91 9.13 -9.60
C ASN A 100 17.66 10.24 -10.64
N TYR A 101 16.60 10.12 -11.43
CA TYR A 101 16.14 11.17 -12.35
C TYR A 101 15.09 12.09 -11.72
N GLY A 102 14.84 11.97 -10.42
CA GLY A 102 13.69 12.60 -9.77
C GLY A 102 13.63 14.13 -9.92
N SER A 103 14.77 14.83 -9.88
CA SER A 103 14.81 16.28 -10.15
C SER A 103 14.43 16.64 -11.59
N LEU A 104 14.72 15.81 -12.59
CA LEU A 104 14.31 16.07 -13.98
C LEU A 104 12.82 15.79 -14.17
N LEU A 105 12.25 14.91 -13.34
CA LEU A 105 10.84 14.52 -13.36
C LEU A 105 9.96 15.41 -12.47
N ASP A 106 10.55 16.33 -11.71
CA ASP A 106 9.86 17.14 -10.70
C ASP A 106 9.05 16.27 -9.71
N LEU A 107 9.66 15.17 -9.22
CA LEU A 107 9.02 14.29 -8.24
C LEU A 107 8.67 15.06 -6.98
N LYS A 108 7.38 15.09 -6.62
CA LYS A 108 6.88 15.78 -5.43
C LYS A 108 6.73 14.78 -4.29
N GLN A 109 6.36 15.32 -3.13
CA GLN A 109 6.15 14.57 -1.91
C GLN A 109 5.09 13.47 -2.09
N GLU A 110 4.02 13.78 -2.84
CA GLU A 110 2.91 12.88 -3.08
C GLU A 110 3.36 11.62 -3.83
N GLU A 111 4.15 11.75 -4.90
CA GLU A 111 4.60 10.59 -5.68
C GLU A 111 5.57 9.70 -4.90
N VAL A 112 6.41 10.30 -4.03
CA VAL A 112 7.27 9.53 -3.12
C VAL A 112 6.44 8.76 -2.09
N ASN A 113 5.43 9.40 -1.51
CA ASN A 113 4.53 8.75 -0.54
C ASN A 113 3.72 7.63 -1.19
N GLU A 114 3.13 7.88 -2.36
CA GLU A 114 2.36 6.89 -3.13
C GLU A 114 3.22 5.69 -3.53
N SER A 115 4.48 5.91 -3.89
CA SER A 115 5.41 4.83 -4.19
C SER A 115 5.72 3.96 -2.96
N LEU A 116 5.98 4.57 -1.80
CA LEU A 116 6.16 3.82 -0.55
C LEU A 116 4.90 3.03 -0.19
N LYS A 117 3.72 3.66 -0.31
CA LYS A 117 2.42 3.01 -0.08
C LYS A 117 2.22 1.83 -1.03
N ALA A 118 2.53 1.99 -2.32
CA ALA A 118 2.43 0.92 -3.31
C ALA A 118 3.37 -0.26 -3.00
N ALA A 119 4.63 0.03 -2.63
CA ALA A 119 5.57 -1.00 -2.20
C ALA A 119 5.08 -1.76 -0.96
N ALA A 120 4.47 -1.05 0.01
CA ALA A 120 3.92 -1.67 1.21
C ALA A 120 2.67 -2.53 0.93
N CYS A 121 1.78 -2.01 0.09
CA CYS A 121 0.60 -2.69 -0.44
C CYS A 121 1.01 -4.00 -1.16
N GLY A 122 2.07 -3.93 -1.98
CA GLY A 122 2.64 -5.09 -2.67
C GLY A 122 3.51 -6.02 -1.82
N GLY A 123 3.59 -5.82 -0.50
CA GLY A 123 4.41 -6.65 0.40
C GLY A 123 5.93 -6.58 0.12
N GLN A 124 6.40 -5.54 -0.57
CA GLN A 124 7.77 -5.45 -1.09
C GLN A 124 8.78 -5.00 -0.02
N LYS A 125 8.95 -5.82 1.02
CA LYS A 125 9.77 -5.49 2.21
C LYS A 125 11.17 -4.94 1.90
N LYS A 126 11.88 -5.52 0.93
CA LYS A 126 13.22 -5.06 0.54
C LYS A 126 13.19 -3.65 -0.07
N LEU A 127 12.20 -3.39 -0.91
CA LEU A 127 12.02 -2.08 -1.53
C LEU A 127 11.56 -1.04 -0.52
N VAL A 128 10.65 -1.41 0.39
CA VAL A 128 10.25 -0.56 1.51
C VAL A 128 11.48 -0.15 2.32
N GLU A 129 12.31 -1.10 2.76
CA GLU A 129 13.52 -0.75 3.51
C GLU A 129 14.45 0.17 2.70
N HIS A 130 14.63 -0.11 1.40
CA HIS A 130 15.42 0.76 0.53
C HIS A 130 14.87 2.21 0.50
N LEU A 131 13.56 2.38 0.34
CA LEU A 131 12.90 3.69 0.35
C LEU A 131 13.00 4.39 1.71
N LEU A 132 12.99 3.64 2.82
CA LEU A 132 13.10 4.19 4.17
C LEU A 132 14.55 4.49 4.60
N SER A 133 15.54 3.85 3.98
CA SER A 133 16.97 3.99 4.29
C SER A 133 17.73 4.84 3.29
N ARG A 134 17.12 5.20 2.16
CA ARG A 134 17.76 6.01 1.12
C ARG A 134 18.15 7.38 1.68
N ALA A 135 19.32 7.86 1.27
CA ALA A 135 19.74 9.21 1.60
C ALA A 135 18.83 10.24 0.91
N TYR A 136 18.23 11.12 1.69
CA TYR A 136 17.40 12.22 1.21
C TYR A 136 17.82 13.54 1.88
N PRO A 137 17.63 14.68 1.21
CA PRO A 137 17.25 14.80 -0.20
C PRO A 137 18.45 14.46 -1.10
N LEU A 138 18.29 13.48 -1.98
CA LEU A 138 19.28 13.15 -3.00
C LEU A 138 18.69 13.43 -4.38
N GLY A 139 19.35 14.30 -5.14
CA GLY A 139 18.85 14.72 -6.45
C GLY A 139 17.50 15.44 -6.40
N GLY A 140 17.26 16.24 -5.35
CA GLY A 140 16.04 17.06 -5.20
C GLY A 140 14.78 16.29 -4.77
N VAL A 141 14.86 14.98 -4.62
CA VAL A 141 13.70 14.15 -4.20
C VAL A 141 13.50 14.25 -2.68
N PRO A 142 12.28 14.52 -2.19
CA PRO A 142 12.00 14.50 -0.75
C PRO A 142 12.01 13.08 -0.20
N HIS A 143 12.26 12.93 1.11
CA HIS A 143 12.01 11.65 1.79
C HIS A 143 10.50 11.42 1.99
N PRO A 144 10.05 10.18 2.24
CA PRO A 144 8.67 9.92 2.67
C PRO A 144 8.25 10.78 3.87
N SER A 145 7.10 11.43 3.81
CA SER A 145 6.59 12.26 4.91
C SER A 145 5.94 11.41 6.00
N GLN A 146 5.63 12.01 7.17
CA GLN A 146 4.88 11.32 8.24
C GLN A 146 3.57 10.71 7.73
N GLN A 147 2.85 11.44 6.86
CA GLN A 147 1.64 10.94 6.24
C GLN A 147 1.94 9.71 5.36
N GLY A 148 2.95 9.80 4.49
CA GLY A 148 3.33 8.67 3.64
C GLY A 148 3.78 7.43 4.42
N ILE A 149 4.49 7.61 5.54
CA ILE A 149 4.87 6.50 6.43
C ILE A 149 3.63 5.84 7.05
N ASN A 150 2.68 6.64 7.54
CA ASN A 150 1.45 6.13 8.15
C ASN A 150 0.57 5.39 7.14
N GLU A 151 0.36 5.97 5.96
CA GLU A 151 -0.44 5.37 4.87
C GLU A 151 0.23 4.10 4.33
N ALA A 152 1.55 4.07 4.24
CA ALA A 152 2.27 2.86 3.85
C ALA A 152 2.13 1.75 4.89
N LEU A 153 2.22 2.08 6.18
CA LEU A 153 1.96 1.13 7.25
C LEU A 153 0.53 0.59 7.17
N GLU A 154 -0.47 1.45 7.03
CA GLU A 154 -1.86 1.07 6.84
C GLU A 154 -2.05 0.13 5.65
N ALA A 155 -1.41 0.41 4.50
CA ALA A 155 -1.49 -0.40 3.29
C ALA A 155 -0.90 -1.82 3.46
N THR A 156 -0.06 -2.08 4.46
CA THR A 156 0.41 -3.45 4.74
C THR A 156 -0.70 -4.40 5.19
N ALA A 157 -1.80 -3.86 5.72
CA ALA A 157 -2.96 -4.65 6.15
C ALA A 157 -3.60 -5.43 4.99
N VAL A 158 -3.44 -4.93 3.76
CA VAL A 158 -4.04 -5.50 2.53
C VAL A 158 -3.52 -6.89 2.23
N ASP A 159 -2.19 -7.03 2.20
CA ASP A 159 -1.51 -8.32 2.05
C ASP A 159 -1.56 -9.13 3.36
N GLY A 160 -1.82 -8.46 4.50
CA GLY A 160 -1.75 -9.08 5.83
C GLY A 160 -0.32 -9.46 6.21
N ASN A 161 0.66 -8.74 5.67
CA ASN A 161 2.06 -9.11 5.73
C ASN A 161 2.66 -8.77 7.11
N VAL A 162 2.51 -9.68 8.06
CA VAL A 162 3.00 -9.53 9.44
C VAL A 162 4.50 -9.19 9.47
N ASP A 163 5.29 -9.80 8.58
CA ASP A 163 6.75 -9.56 8.50
C ASP A 163 7.11 -8.14 8.06
N LEU A 164 6.26 -7.51 7.26
CA LEU A 164 6.42 -6.12 6.83
C LEU A 164 5.90 -5.15 7.88
N ILE A 165 4.77 -5.47 8.53
CA ILE A 165 4.26 -4.71 9.68
C ILE A 165 5.33 -4.64 10.76
N GLU A 166 5.86 -5.79 11.20
CA GLU A 166 6.91 -5.82 12.23
C GLU A 166 8.20 -5.14 11.79
N HIS A 167 8.47 -5.06 10.49
CA HIS A 167 9.59 -4.28 9.98
C HIS A 167 9.38 -2.77 10.20
N PHE A 168 8.20 -2.22 9.86
CA PHE A 168 7.87 -0.83 10.17
C PHE A 168 7.89 -0.56 11.68
N LEU A 169 7.38 -1.48 12.49
CA LEU A 169 7.23 -1.24 13.93
C LEU A 169 8.55 -1.36 14.73
N ASN A 170 9.56 -2.07 14.20
CA ASN A 170 10.80 -2.34 14.92
C ASN A 170 12.06 -1.76 14.28
N ARG A 171 12.00 -1.26 13.03
CA ARG A 171 13.19 -0.67 12.42
C ARG A 171 13.63 0.60 13.17
N PRO A 172 14.94 0.90 13.19
CA PRO A 172 15.41 2.15 13.75
C PRO A 172 14.96 3.34 12.88
N TYR A 173 14.46 4.39 13.53
CA TYR A 173 14.12 5.67 12.92
C TYR A 173 15.04 6.75 13.51
N PRO A 174 16.18 7.04 12.87
CA PRO A 174 17.10 8.06 13.38
C PRO A 174 16.45 9.45 13.28
N PRO A 175 16.76 10.38 14.20
CA PRO A 175 16.14 11.71 14.24
C PRO A 175 16.27 12.52 12.94
N GLU A 176 17.34 12.30 12.17
CA GLU A 176 17.63 12.97 10.90
C GLU A 176 17.11 12.20 9.67
N GLY A 177 16.46 11.06 9.88
CA GLY A 177 15.91 10.22 8.81
C GLY A 177 14.41 10.42 8.59
N VAL A 178 13.79 9.42 7.95
CA VAL A 178 12.33 9.34 7.88
C VAL A 178 11.72 9.21 9.28
N PRO A 179 10.53 9.78 9.53
CA PRO A 179 9.88 9.65 10.83
C PRO A 179 9.39 8.23 11.08
N SER A 180 9.28 7.84 12.35
CA SER A 180 8.60 6.59 12.73
C SER A 180 7.08 6.70 12.52
N PRO A 181 6.36 5.58 12.39
CA PRO A 181 4.91 5.58 12.52
C PRO A 181 4.48 6.27 13.81
N ASN A 182 3.52 7.18 13.71
CA ASN A 182 2.98 7.90 14.86
C ASN A 182 1.64 7.29 15.31
N GLN A 183 1.01 7.88 16.33
CA GLN A 183 -0.24 7.36 16.88
C GLN A 183 -1.34 7.16 15.83
N ASN A 184 -1.47 8.08 14.88
CA ASN A 184 -2.46 7.96 13.81
C ASN A 184 -2.13 6.77 12.91
N GLY A 185 -0.86 6.58 12.52
CA GLY A 185 -0.46 5.42 11.72
C GLY A 185 -0.73 4.08 12.42
N ILE A 186 -0.50 4.01 13.73
CA ILE A 186 -0.76 2.79 14.51
C ILE A 186 -2.27 2.53 14.67
N ASN A 187 -3.07 3.57 14.92
CA ASN A 187 -4.52 3.44 15.00
C ASN A 187 -5.12 3.04 13.64
N ASN A 188 -4.67 3.68 12.54
CA ASN A 188 -5.11 3.36 11.18
C ASN A 188 -4.78 1.91 10.80
N LEU A 189 -3.58 1.42 11.13
CA LEU A 189 -3.23 0.02 10.93
C LEU A 189 -4.20 -0.91 11.66
N LEU A 190 -4.48 -0.66 12.95
CA LEU A 190 -5.41 -1.48 13.71
C LEU A 190 -6.81 -1.47 13.07
N MET A 191 -7.29 -0.30 12.66
CA MET A 191 -8.58 -0.16 11.99
C MET A 191 -8.63 -0.93 10.67
N ALA A 192 -7.61 -0.79 9.80
CA ALA A 192 -7.54 -1.48 8.51
C ALA A 192 -7.48 -3.01 8.66
N VAL A 193 -6.70 -3.52 9.62
CA VAL A 193 -6.64 -4.95 9.94
C VAL A 193 -7.99 -5.46 10.47
N THR A 194 -8.68 -4.64 11.25
CA THR A 194 -10.00 -4.96 11.80
C THR A 194 -11.06 -5.03 10.70
N GLN A 195 -11.08 -4.06 9.79
CA GLN A 195 -11.97 -4.07 8.62
C GLN A 195 -11.75 -5.29 7.72
N ARG A 196 -10.49 -5.73 7.58
CA ARG A 196 -10.16 -6.98 6.87
C ARG A 196 -10.66 -8.24 7.59
N GLY A 197 -11.06 -8.14 8.85
CA GLY A 197 -11.56 -9.28 9.63
C GLY A 197 -10.45 -10.18 10.19
N ASP A 198 -9.19 -9.75 10.18
CA ASP A 198 -8.04 -10.58 10.56
C ASP A 198 -7.83 -10.56 12.09
N ILE A 199 -8.62 -11.36 12.82
CA ILE A 199 -8.58 -11.46 14.29
C ILE A 199 -7.18 -11.80 14.80
N HIS A 200 -6.43 -12.64 14.09
CA HIS A 200 -5.09 -13.02 14.52
C HIS A 200 -4.12 -11.85 14.45
N LEU A 201 -4.18 -11.05 13.39
CA LEU A 201 -3.35 -9.85 13.28
C LEU A 201 -3.83 -8.74 14.23
N VAL A 202 -5.13 -8.62 14.51
CA VAL A 202 -5.65 -7.75 15.58
C VAL A 202 -5.05 -8.16 16.92
N GLU A 203 -5.15 -9.43 17.32
CA GLU A 203 -4.59 -9.90 18.60
C GLU A 203 -3.07 -9.70 18.66
N HIS A 204 -2.37 -9.95 17.56
CA HIS A 204 -0.93 -9.69 17.46
C HIS A 204 -0.59 -8.22 17.73
N LEU A 205 -1.31 -7.27 17.12
CA LEU A 205 -1.10 -5.83 17.37
C LEU A 205 -1.46 -5.42 18.80
N LEU A 206 -2.48 -6.02 19.41
CA LEU A 206 -2.91 -5.69 20.76
C LEU A 206 -2.08 -6.38 21.87
N SER A 207 -1.30 -7.40 21.54
CA SER A 207 -0.50 -8.19 22.48
C SER A 207 1.01 -7.99 22.35
N ARG A 208 1.49 -7.45 21.22
CA ARG A 208 2.93 -7.21 21.02
C ARG A 208 3.48 -6.21 22.04
N ALA A 209 4.79 -6.33 22.29
CA ALA A 209 5.50 -5.37 23.12
C ALA A 209 5.72 -4.05 22.38
N TYR A 210 5.41 -2.95 23.05
CA TYR A 210 5.71 -1.59 22.59
C TYR A 210 6.72 -0.95 23.54
N PRO A 211 8.03 -1.03 23.23
CA PRO A 211 9.06 -0.51 24.12
C PRO A 211 8.98 1.01 24.25
N LEU A 212 9.31 1.53 25.43
CA LEU A 212 9.34 2.96 25.71
C LEU A 212 10.29 3.67 24.74
N GLY A 213 9.82 4.73 24.09
CA GLY A 213 10.59 5.47 23.07
C GLY A 213 10.60 4.83 21.68
N GLY A 214 9.92 3.69 21.49
CA GLY A 214 9.62 3.14 20.17
C GLY A 214 8.36 3.74 19.55
N VAL A 215 7.79 3.02 18.58
CA VAL A 215 6.46 3.34 18.05
C VAL A 215 5.40 3.23 19.16
N PRO A 216 4.35 4.07 19.14
CA PRO A 216 3.30 3.99 20.15
C PRO A 216 2.49 2.70 20.00
N HIS A 217 1.88 2.25 21.09
CA HIS A 217 0.86 1.20 21.03
C HIS A 217 -0.48 1.79 20.55
N PRO A 218 -1.45 0.96 20.12
CA PRO A 218 -2.80 1.43 19.83
C PRO A 218 -3.38 2.22 21.00
N SER A 219 -3.89 3.41 20.72
CA SER A 219 -4.50 4.26 21.75
C SER A 219 -5.92 3.78 22.07
N GLN A 220 -6.47 4.27 23.19
CA GLN A 220 -7.88 4.05 23.55
C GLN A 220 -8.82 4.42 22.40
N GLN A 221 -8.59 5.59 21.78
CA GLN A 221 -9.36 6.06 20.64
C GLN A 221 -9.28 5.07 19.47
N GLY A 222 -8.07 4.65 19.08
CA GLY A 222 -7.89 3.71 17.97
C GLY A 222 -8.54 2.35 18.21
N ILE A 223 -8.55 1.86 19.44
CA ILE A 223 -9.20 0.60 19.81
C ILE A 223 -10.72 0.73 19.74
N ASN A 224 -11.27 1.86 20.18
CA ASN A 224 -12.71 2.12 20.07
C ASN A 224 -13.15 2.27 18.61
N GLU A 225 -12.37 2.97 17.80
CA GLU A 225 -12.60 3.11 16.36
C GLU A 225 -12.57 1.74 15.66
N ALA A 226 -11.60 0.89 16.01
CA ALA A 226 -11.53 -0.49 15.52
C ALA A 226 -12.74 -1.33 15.96
N LEU A 227 -13.12 -1.29 17.23
CA LEU A 227 -14.34 -1.95 17.72
C LEU A 227 -15.60 -1.45 16.97
N GLY A 228 -15.70 -0.15 16.74
CA GLY A 228 -16.76 0.44 15.92
C GLY A 228 -16.76 -0.08 14.49
N ALA A 229 -15.58 -0.20 13.86
CA ALA A 229 -15.44 -0.79 12.53
C ALA A 229 -15.89 -2.26 12.52
N ALA A 230 -15.48 -3.07 13.51
CA ALA A 230 -15.96 -4.45 13.64
C ALA A 230 -17.49 -4.55 13.75
N ALA A 231 -18.12 -3.60 14.46
CA ALA A 231 -19.57 -3.51 14.56
C ALA A 231 -20.24 -3.11 13.23
N VAL A 232 -19.66 -2.15 12.50
CA VAL A 232 -20.14 -1.77 11.15
C VAL A 232 -20.06 -2.95 10.18
N GLU A 233 -18.97 -3.71 10.22
CA GLU A 233 -18.78 -4.93 9.42
C GLU A 233 -19.60 -6.14 9.94
N SER A 234 -20.34 -5.98 11.04
CA SER A 234 -21.10 -7.06 11.71
C SER A 234 -20.21 -8.29 12.05
N ASN A 235 -18.93 -8.07 12.30
CA ASN A 235 -17.97 -9.12 12.64
C ASN A 235 -18.05 -9.44 14.15
N VAL A 236 -18.99 -10.30 14.51
CA VAL A 236 -19.27 -10.71 15.90
C VAL A 236 -18.02 -11.28 16.57
N ASP A 237 -17.22 -12.07 15.87
CA ASP A 237 -16.01 -12.67 16.43
C ASP A 237 -14.98 -11.60 16.83
N LEU A 238 -14.79 -10.56 16.02
CA LEU A 238 -13.93 -9.42 16.37
C LEU A 238 -14.49 -8.61 17.54
N ILE A 239 -15.80 -8.35 17.55
CA ILE A 239 -16.46 -7.62 18.65
C ILE A 239 -16.26 -8.38 19.96
N GLU A 240 -16.56 -9.68 19.99
CA GLU A 240 -16.35 -10.52 21.16
C GLU A 240 -14.89 -10.57 21.57
N HIS A 241 -13.97 -10.63 20.60
CA HIS A 241 -12.54 -10.62 20.87
C HIS A 241 -12.09 -9.32 21.56
N PHE A 242 -12.47 -8.14 21.05
CA PHE A 242 -12.17 -6.85 21.68
C PHE A 242 -12.75 -6.72 23.09
N LEU A 243 -13.98 -7.22 23.33
CA LEU A 243 -14.65 -7.09 24.62
C LEU A 243 -14.15 -8.08 25.68
N ASN A 244 -13.70 -9.27 25.27
CA ASN A 244 -13.39 -10.37 26.19
C ASN A 244 -11.89 -10.65 26.34
N ARG A 245 -11.00 -10.10 25.50
CA ARG A 245 -9.56 -10.30 25.64
C ARG A 245 -9.02 -9.64 26.91
N PRO A 246 -7.93 -10.18 27.51
CA PRO A 246 -7.27 -9.54 28.63
C PRO A 246 -6.52 -8.28 28.16
N TYR A 247 -6.70 -7.17 28.87
CA TYR A 247 -5.90 -5.96 28.70
C TYR A 247 -4.98 -5.77 29.91
N PRO A 248 -3.66 -5.66 29.72
CA PRO A 248 -2.75 -5.43 30.83
C PRO A 248 -2.97 -4.03 31.43
N PRO A 249 -2.81 -3.84 32.76
CA PRO A 249 -2.95 -2.53 33.41
C PRO A 249 -1.96 -1.48 32.88
N GLU A 250 -0.80 -1.94 32.41
CA GLU A 250 0.24 -1.14 31.77
C GLU A 250 0.39 -1.64 30.33
N GLY A 251 0.08 -0.79 29.34
CA GLY A 251 0.17 -1.12 27.92
C GLY A 251 -1.05 -0.67 27.12
N VAL A 252 -1.46 -1.51 26.16
CA VAL A 252 -2.63 -1.28 25.32
C VAL A 252 -3.90 -1.17 26.19
N PRO A 253 -4.66 -0.06 26.12
CA PRO A 253 -5.84 0.13 26.97
C PRO A 253 -7.03 -0.71 26.50
N SER A 254 -7.95 -1.07 27.42
CA SER A 254 -9.21 -1.74 27.07
C SER A 254 -10.17 -0.80 26.36
N PRO A 255 -11.01 -1.24 25.41
CA PRO A 255 -12.07 -0.40 24.83
C PRO A 255 -12.96 0.18 25.94
N ASN A 256 -13.42 1.43 25.78
CA ASN A 256 -14.47 1.96 26.64
C ASN A 256 -15.85 1.66 26.02
N GLN A 257 -16.84 1.40 26.88
CA GLN A 257 -18.22 1.11 26.50
C GLN A 257 -19.04 2.40 26.39
#